data_AF-A0A7S1T1C5-F1
#
_entry.id   AF-A0A7S1T1C5-F1
#
_cell.length_a   1.000
_cell.length_b   1.000
_cell.length_c   1.000
_cell.angle_alpha   90.00
_cell.angle_beta   90.00
_cell.angle_gamma   90.00
#
_symmetry.space_group_name_H-M   'P 1'
#
loop_
_entity.id
_entity.type
_entity.pdbx_description
1 polymer ?
#
loop_
_entity_poly.entity_id
_entity_poly.type
_entity_poly.pdbx_seq_one_letter_code
_entity_poly.pdbx_strand_id
1 'polypeptide(L)'
;EELTTVNLTSCAWAFATLKYPAPEMMSAIANRVSRRSLAGDASATDLAVTMWAAGVSGANTERLFECVERRLESEPGRFKARELWGIHRAFTAKGQRPPESLLAVMADHPHVSLPSLPLAATATENDNDPSMVLHPDEDFDPTVAHV
;
A
#
# COMPACT_ATOMS: atom_id res chain seq x y z
N GLU A 1 -19.32 -7.61 15.21
CA GLU A 1 -18.59 -6.39 14.78
C GLU A 1 -17.80 -6.74 13.53
N GLU A 2 -17.90 -5.92 12.49
CA GLU A 2 -17.19 -6.14 11.22
C GLU A 2 -15.98 -5.19 11.16
N LEU A 3 -14.77 -5.72 10.95
CA LEU A 3 -13.55 -4.90 10.89
C LEU A 3 -13.63 -3.89 9.74
N THR A 4 -13.35 -2.60 9.99
CA THR A 4 -13.28 -1.55 8.96
C THR A 4 -12.06 -1.71 8.06
N THR A 5 -11.99 -0.98 6.93
CA THR A 5 -10.83 -1.06 6.02
C THR A 5 -9.57 -0.59 6.74
N VAL A 6 -9.66 0.50 7.49
CA VAL A 6 -8.58 1.05 8.32
C VAL A 6 -8.11 0.06 9.39
N ASN A 7 -9.02 -0.68 10.02
CA ASN A 7 -8.63 -1.71 10.99
C ASN A 7 -7.79 -2.81 10.32
N LEU A 8 -8.19 -3.25 9.12
CA LEU A 8 -7.46 -4.28 8.36
C LEU A 8 -6.09 -3.79 7.90
N THR A 9 -6.00 -2.56 7.40
CA THR A 9 -4.73 -1.97 6.92
C THR A 9 -3.77 -1.71 8.08
N SER A 10 -4.28 -1.30 9.25
CA SER A 10 -3.50 -1.15 10.48
C SER A 10 -2.94 -2.49 10.98
N CYS A 11 -3.75 -3.56 10.94
CA CYS A 11 -3.26 -4.90 11.22
C CYS A 11 -2.17 -5.33 10.23
N ALA A 12 -2.38 -5.16 8.92
CA ALA A 12 -1.37 -5.48 7.92
C ALA A 12 -0.06 -4.72 8.16
N TRP A 13 -0.15 -3.41 8.43
CA TRP A 13 1.01 -2.58 8.76
C TRP A 13 1.76 -3.09 9.99
N ALA A 14 1.06 -3.36 11.10
CA ALA A 14 1.69 -3.84 12.32
C ALA A 14 2.44 -5.17 12.13
N PHE A 15 1.85 -6.13 11.41
CA PHE A 15 2.49 -7.41 11.13
C PHE A 15 3.70 -7.29 10.22
N ALA A 16 3.61 -6.43 9.19
CA ALA A 16 4.74 -6.15 8.30
C ALA A 16 5.90 -5.47 9.05
N THR A 17 5.60 -4.47 9.89
CA THR A 17 6.60 -3.77 10.73
C THR A 17 7.26 -4.71 11.73
N LEU A 18 6.50 -5.62 12.34
CA LEU A 18 7.03 -6.64 13.24
C LEU A 18 7.82 -7.75 12.52
N LYS A 19 7.87 -7.73 11.18
CA LYS A 19 8.46 -8.77 10.33
C LYS A 19 7.93 -10.17 10.68
N TYR A 20 6.69 -10.23 11.14
CA TYR A 20 6.06 -11.47 11.56
C TYR A 20 5.45 -12.17 10.34
N PRO A 21 5.88 -13.39 10.00
CA PRO A 21 5.41 -14.07 8.80
C PRO A 21 3.97 -14.54 8.98
N ALA A 22 3.03 -13.85 8.35
CA ALA A 22 1.61 -14.22 8.30
C ALA A 22 1.03 -14.10 6.87
N PRO A 23 1.56 -14.87 5.90
CA PRO A 23 1.22 -14.71 4.48
C PRO A 23 -0.25 -14.98 4.17
N GLU A 24 -0.89 -15.94 4.86
CA GLU A 24 -2.31 -16.25 4.67
C GLU A 24 -3.21 -15.12 5.19
N MET A 25 -2.92 -14.60 6.38
CA MET A 25 -3.64 -13.46 6.96
C MET A 25 -3.48 -12.22 6.09
N MET A 26 -2.26 -11.95 5.62
CA MET A 26 -1.97 -10.83 4.73
C MET A 26 -2.71 -10.96 3.40
N SER A 27 -2.78 -12.16 2.82
CA SER A 27 -3.55 -12.40 1.61
C SER A 27 -5.06 -12.24 1.84
N ALA A 28 -5.58 -12.64 3.00
CA ALA A 28 -6.97 -12.40 3.37
C ALA A 28 -7.28 -10.90 3.50
N ILE A 29 -6.39 -10.13 4.14
CA ILE A 29 -6.50 -8.67 4.24
C ILE A 29 -6.46 -8.04 2.85
N ALA A 30 -5.48 -8.38 2.02
CA ALA A 30 -5.35 -7.88 0.65
C ALA A 30 -6.62 -8.13 -0.18
N ASN A 31 -7.19 -9.34 -0.10
CA ASN A 31 -8.44 -9.68 -0.76
C ASN A 31 -9.62 -8.84 -0.24
N ARG A 32 -9.73 -8.63 1.08
CA ARG A 32 -10.83 -7.87 1.68
C ARG A 32 -10.76 -6.40 1.32
N VAL A 33 -9.57 -5.79 1.40
CA VAL A 33 -9.33 -4.38 1.01
C VAL A 33 -9.60 -4.18 -0.47
N SER A 34 -9.15 -5.10 -1.35
CA SER A 34 -9.43 -5.02 -2.80
C SER A 34 -10.94 -5.03 -3.09
N ARG A 35 -11.69 -5.92 -2.43
CA ARG A 35 -13.16 -5.96 -2.59
C ARG A 35 -13.84 -4.68 -2.11
N ARG A 36 -13.36 -4.08 -1.01
CA ARG A 36 -13.91 -2.81 -0.50
C ARG A 36 -13.54 -1.62 -1.37
N SER A 37 -12.36 -1.63 -1.97
CA SER A 37 -11.97 -0.62 -2.95
C SER A 37 -12.90 -0.62 -4.16
N LEU A 38 -13.26 -1.80 -4.67
CA LEU A 38 -14.24 -1.93 -5.77
C LEU A 38 -15.66 -1.44 -5.37
N ALA A 39 -15.98 -1.46 -4.08
CA ALA A 39 -17.24 -0.93 -3.55
C ALA A 39 -17.21 0.59 -3.26
N GLY A 40 -16.03 1.22 -3.32
CA GLY A 40 -15.82 2.63 -2.95
C GLY A 40 -15.47 2.87 -1.49
N ASP A 41 -15.33 1.81 -0.67
CA ASP A 41 -15.14 1.85 0.79
C ASP A 41 -13.68 1.79 1.24
N ALA A 42 -12.72 1.90 0.31
CA ALA A 42 -11.29 1.93 0.62
C ALA A 42 -10.62 3.15 0.00
N SER A 43 -9.76 3.82 0.79
CA SER A 43 -8.99 4.97 0.33
C SER A 43 -7.78 4.53 -0.51
N ALA A 44 -7.15 5.49 -1.19
CA ALA A 44 -5.87 5.25 -1.88
C ALA A 44 -4.75 4.93 -0.88
N THR A 45 -4.77 5.56 0.31
CA THR A 45 -3.89 5.21 1.43
C THR A 45 -4.05 3.76 1.85
N ASP A 46 -5.29 3.28 2.04
CA ASP A 46 -5.57 1.90 2.45
C ASP A 46 -4.97 0.89 1.44
N LEU A 47 -5.14 1.15 0.15
CA LEU A 47 -4.55 0.33 -0.91
C LEU A 47 -3.03 0.35 -0.84
N ALA A 48 -2.42 1.53 -0.73
CA ALA A 48 -0.97 1.68 -0.70
C ALA A 48 -0.32 0.99 0.52
N VAL A 49 -0.87 1.20 1.72
CA VAL A 49 -0.42 0.55 2.96
C VAL A 49 -0.53 -0.96 2.86
N THR A 50 -1.68 -1.47 2.40
CA THR A 50 -1.90 -2.91 2.25
C THR A 50 -0.95 -3.52 1.23
N MET A 51 -0.70 -2.81 0.13
CA MET A 51 0.18 -3.27 -0.94
C MET A 51 1.63 -3.32 -0.50
N TRP A 52 2.10 -2.30 0.22
CA TRP A 52 3.42 -2.32 0.86
C TRP A 52 3.55 -3.49 1.84
N ALA A 53 2.62 -3.62 2.78
CA ALA A 53 2.64 -4.67 3.80
C ALA A 53 2.67 -6.07 3.16
N ALA A 54 1.85 -6.28 2.13
CA ALA A 54 1.79 -7.54 1.42
C ALA A 54 3.03 -7.82 0.54
N GLY A 55 3.67 -6.78 0.01
CA GLY A 55 4.96 -6.86 -0.67
C GLY A 55 6.08 -7.34 0.26
N VAL A 56 6.16 -6.76 1.46
CA VAL A 56 7.17 -7.12 2.48
C VAL A 56 6.93 -8.53 3.04
N SER A 57 5.67 -8.93 3.26
CA SER A 57 5.33 -10.25 3.80
C SER A 57 5.35 -11.39 2.77
N GLY A 58 5.63 -11.11 1.49
CA GLY A 58 5.64 -12.13 0.44
C GLY A 58 4.28 -12.76 0.15
N ALA A 59 3.18 -12.09 0.51
CA ALA A 59 1.83 -12.64 0.36
C ALA A 59 1.39 -12.72 -1.12
N ASN A 60 0.37 -13.55 -1.40
CA ASN A 60 -0.31 -13.51 -2.70
C ASN A 60 -1.15 -12.23 -2.78
N THR A 61 -0.79 -11.39 -3.74
CA THR A 61 -1.30 -10.03 -3.93
C THR A 61 -1.92 -9.79 -5.29
N GLU A 62 -2.13 -10.82 -6.12
CA GLU A 62 -2.58 -10.66 -7.52
C GLU A 62 -3.82 -9.76 -7.63
N ARG A 63 -4.85 -10.01 -6.80
CA ARG A 63 -6.08 -9.20 -6.78
C ARG A 63 -5.86 -7.75 -6.34
N LEU A 64 -4.92 -7.53 -5.42
CA LEU A 64 -4.61 -6.18 -4.94
C LEU A 64 -3.89 -5.38 -6.03
N PHE A 65 -3.02 -6.04 -6.79
CA PHE A 65 -2.29 -5.44 -7.89
C PHE A 65 -3.25 -5.04 -9.02
N GLU A 66 -4.10 -5.97 -9.46
CA GLU A 66 -5.14 -5.68 -10.47
C GLU A 66 -6.06 -4.52 -10.03
N CYS A 67 -6.41 -4.48 -8.73
CA CYS A 67 -7.25 -3.43 -8.17
C CYS A 67 -6.55 -2.06 -8.22
N VAL A 68 -5.26 -2.01 -7.85
CA VAL A 68 -4.47 -0.77 -7.87
C VAL A 68 -4.24 -0.29 -9.30
N GLU A 69 -3.89 -1.17 -10.23
CA GLU A 69 -3.72 -0.82 -11.65
C GLU A 69 -5.01 -0.22 -12.23
N ARG A 70 -6.15 -0.89 -12.04
CA ARG A 70 -7.45 -0.36 -12.47
C ARG A 70 -7.75 1.00 -11.85
N ARG A 71 -7.36 1.23 -10.60
CA ARG A 71 -7.57 2.50 -9.91
C ARG A 71 -6.70 3.61 -10.47
N LEU A 72 -5.43 3.30 -10.77
CA LEU A 72 -4.50 4.22 -11.42
C LEU A 72 -4.99 4.63 -12.81
N GLU A 73 -5.61 3.71 -13.56
CA GLU A 73 -6.18 3.99 -14.88
C GLU A 73 -7.47 4.81 -14.82
N SER A 74 -8.36 4.51 -13.87
CA SER A 74 -9.68 5.15 -13.77
C SER A 74 -9.65 6.49 -13.04
N GLU A 75 -8.88 6.61 -11.97
CA GLU A 75 -8.83 7.79 -11.10
C GLU A 75 -7.38 8.10 -10.66
N PRO A 76 -6.47 8.44 -11.60
CA PRO A 76 -5.06 8.70 -11.28
C PRO A 76 -4.88 9.82 -10.27
N GLY A 77 -5.71 10.86 -10.33
CA GLY A 77 -5.67 12.01 -9.40
C GLY A 77 -6.10 11.70 -7.96
N ARG A 78 -6.56 10.47 -7.67
CA ARG A 78 -6.90 10.03 -6.31
C ARG A 78 -5.68 9.60 -5.51
N PHE A 79 -4.58 9.28 -6.19
CA PHE A 79 -3.34 8.89 -5.55
C PHE A 79 -2.43 10.10 -5.33
N LYS A 80 -2.00 10.30 -4.09
CA LYS A 80 -0.96 11.27 -3.73
C LYS A 80 0.42 10.67 -3.99
N ALA A 81 1.43 11.53 -4.18
CA ALA A 81 2.83 11.12 -4.36
C ALA A 81 3.32 10.06 -3.35
N ARG A 82 2.94 10.19 -2.07
CA ARG A 82 3.29 9.22 -1.00
C ARG A 82 2.74 7.82 -1.28
N GLU A 83 1.49 7.73 -1.72
CA GLU A 83 0.80 6.46 -1.99
C GLU A 83 1.40 5.78 -3.22
N LEU A 84 1.66 6.56 -4.28
CA LEU A 84 2.33 6.08 -5.49
C LEU A 84 3.72 5.49 -5.17
N TRP A 85 4.47 6.17 -4.31
CA TRP A 85 5.77 5.68 -3.86
C TRP A 85 5.68 4.38 -3.06
N GLY A 86 4.65 4.26 -2.21
CA GLY A 86 4.37 3.04 -1.46
C GLY A 86 4.08 1.84 -2.36
N ILE A 87 3.23 2.06 -3.37
CA ILE A 87 2.90 1.06 -4.39
C ILE A 87 4.16 0.67 -5.16
N HIS A 88 4.95 1.65 -5.62
CA HIS A 88 6.21 1.40 -6.34
C HIS A 88 7.16 0.52 -5.53
N ARG A 89 7.36 0.84 -4.24
CA ARG A 89 8.21 0.05 -3.34
C ARG A 89 7.72 -1.40 -3.18
N ALA A 90 6.41 -1.64 -3.17
CA ALA A 90 5.86 -2.99 -3.08
C ALA A 90 6.25 -3.85 -4.30
N PHE A 91 6.22 -3.26 -5.51
CA PHE A 91 6.67 -3.93 -6.73
C PHE A 91 8.17 -4.26 -6.66
N THR A 92 8.99 -3.29 -6.29
CA THR A 92 10.45 -3.49 -6.21
C THR A 92 10.82 -4.51 -5.14
N ALA A 93 10.13 -4.54 -4.00
CA ALA A 93 10.35 -5.54 -2.94
C ALA A 93 10.03 -6.97 -3.39
N LYS A 94 9.06 -7.13 -4.31
CA LYS A 94 8.76 -8.42 -4.96
C LYS A 94 9.70 -8.77 -6.12
N GLY A 95 10.66 -7.90 -6.46
CA GLY A 95 11.49 -8.05 -7.65
C GLY A 95 10.72 -7.94 -8.96
N GLN A 96 9.51 -7.35 -8.92
CA GLN A 96 8.66 -7.17 -10.08
C GLN A 96 8.87 -5.76 -10.66
N ARG A 97 8.77 -5.64 -11.98
CA ARG A 97 8.77 -4.33 -12.64
C ARG A 97 7.44 -3.62 -12.31
N PRO A 98 7.47 -2.36 -11.85
CA PRO A 98 6.25 -1.58 -11.66
C PRO A 98 5.50 -1.38 -12.99
N PRO A 99 4.15 -1.34 -12.98
CA PRO A 99 3.36 -1.21 -14.19
C PRO A 99 3.55 0.17 -14.82
N GLU A 100 3.40 0.24 -16.15
CA GLU A 100 3.59 1.49 -16.88
C GLU A 100 2.57 2.56 -16.46
N SER A 101 1.36 2.16 -16.07
CA SER A 101 0.35 3.06 -15.51
C SER A 101 0.85 3.77 -14.24
N LEU A 102 1.48 3.04 -13.31
CA LEU A 102 2.05 3.63 -12.11
C LEU A 102 3.20 4.60 -12.45
N LEU A 103 4.10 4.18 -13.34
CA LEU A 103 5.24 5.01 -13.75
C LEU A 103 4.79 6.29 -14.46
N ALA A 104 3.78 6.20 -15.32
CA ALA A 104 3.19 7.34 -16.02
C ALA A 104 2.54 8.32 -15.03
N VAL A 105 1.74 7.82 -14.08
CA VAL A 105 1.10 8.67 -13.06
C VAL A 105 2.15 9.32 -12.14
N MET A 106 3.21 8.60 -11.79
CA MET A 106 4.33 9.16 -11.02
C MET A 106 5.07 10.27 -11.79
N ALA A 107 5.29 10.09 -13.09
CA ALA A 107 5.99 11.06 -13.93
C ALA A 107 5.19 12.37 -14.13
N ASP A 108 3.86 12.26 -14.15
CA ASP A 108 2.96 13.41 -14.29
C ASP A 108 2.77 14.19 -12.97
N HIS A 109 3.12 13.60 -11.83
CA HIS A 109 2.91 14.22 -10.53
C HIS A 109 4.07 15.21 -10.20
N PRO A 110 3.80 16.53 -10.07
CA PRO A 110 4.82 17.60 -10.17
C PRO A 110 5.86 17.70 -9.04
N HIS A 111 5.94 16.74 -8.13
CA HIS A 111 6.93 16.70 -7.04
C HIS A 111 7.39 15.28 -6.71
N VAL A 112 7.18 14.29 -7.58
CA VAL A 112 7.81 12.98 -7.44
C VAL A 112 9.27 13.12 -7.90
N SER A 113 10.10 13.69 -7.04
CA SER A 113 11.53 13.41 -7.11
C SER A 113 11.67 11.93 -6.83
N LEU A 114 12.03 11.14 -7.84
CA LEU A 114 12.59 9.81 -7.62
C LEU A 114 13.75 10.02 -6.63
N PRO A 115 13.65 9.55 -5.37
CA PRO A 115 14.82 9.61 -4.51
C PRO A 115 15.91 8.83 -5.24
N SER A 116 17.10 9.40 -5.30
CA SER A 116 18.28 8.72 -5.84
C SER A 116 18.60 7.52 -4.96
N LEU A 117 17.92 6.40 -5.21
CA LEU A 117 18.15 5.10 -4.59
C LEU A 117 18.63 4.12 -5.65
N PRO A 118 19.60 3.26 -5.30
CA PRO A 118 20.15 2.30 -6.23
C PRO A 118 19.07 1.31 -6.63
N LEU A 119 19.13 0.84 -7.88
CA LEU A 119 18.24 -0.14 -8.53
C LEU A 119 18.13 -1.50 -7.79
N ALA A 120 18.73 -1.62 -6.60
CA ALA A 120 18.85 -2.81 -5.78
C ALA A 120 18.68 -2.51 -4.27
N ALA A 121 17.79 -1.59 -3.90
CA ALA A 121 17.45 -1.40 -2.49
C ALA A 121 16.65 -2.61 -1.97
N THR A 122 17.38 -3.58 -1.42
CA THR A 122 16.84 -4.65 -0.59
C THR A 122 15.99 -4.05 0.53
N ALA A 123 14.97 -4.79 0.96
CA ALA A 123 13.94 -4.43 1.93
C ALA A 123 14.42 -4.08 3.36
N THR A 124 15.59 -3.45 3.49
CA THR A 124 16.29 -3.19 4.75
C THR A 124 16.86 -1.79 4.89
N GLU A 125 16.94 -0.98 3.82
CA GLU A 125 17.50 0.37 3.93
C GLU A 125 16.42 1.45 3.80
N ASN A 126 16.24 2.15 4.93
CA ASN A 126 15.44 3.34 5.18
C ASN A 126 13.96 3.16 5.58
N ASP A 127 13.69 2.24 6.51
CA ASP A 127 12.41 2.17 7.25
C ASP A 127 12.23 3.31 8.29
N ASN A 128 13.12 4.32 8.33
CA ASN A 128 13.15 5.33 9.41
C ASN A 128 13.15 6.79 8.93
N ASP A 129 12.82 7.05 7.66
CA ASP A 129 12.44 8.41 7.24
C ASP A 129 10.97 8.64 7.62
N PRO A 130 10.67 9.46 8.65
CA PRO A 130 9.32 9.65 9.16
C PRO A 130 8.36 10.27 8.13
N SER A 131 8.88 10.90 7.07
CA SER A 131 8.05 11.45 5.98
C SER A 131 7.55 10.38 5.00
N MET A 132 8.16 9.19 5.01
CA MET A 132 7.92 8.10 4.05
C MET A 132 7.33 6.83 4.68
N VAL A 133 7.13 6.80 6.00
CA VAL A 133 6.40 5.71 6.63
C VAL A 133 4.92 5.82 6.22
N LEU A 134 4.45 4.80 5.51
CA LEU A 134 3.03 4.66 5.20
C LEU A 134 2.32 4.23 6.47
N HIS A 135 1.86 5.21 7.24
CA HIS A 135 0.86 4.96 8.25
C HIS A 135 -0.52 4.89 7.58
N PRO A 136 -1.43 4.03 8.05
CA PRO A 136 -2.85 4.22 7.79
C PRO A 136 -3.24 5.65 8.20
N ASP A 137 -4.24 6.24 7.54
CA ASP A 137 -4.60 7.66 7.73
C ASP A 137 -4.66 8.02 9.24
N GLU A 138 -3.96 9.09 9.64
CA GLU A 138 -3.77 9.53 11.04
C GLU A 138 -5.09 9.95 11.72
N ASP A 139 -6.19 10.04 10.97
CA ASP A 139 -7.55 10.25 11.48
C ASP A 139 -8.16 9.00 12.14
N PHE A 140 -7.42 7.89 12.25
CA PHE A 140 -7.83 6.78 13.10
C PHE A 140 -7.75 7.21 14.57
N ASP A 141 -8.83 7.79 15.07
CA ASP A 141 -9.09 7.90 16.49
C ASP A 141 -9.57 6.52 17.01
N PRO A 142 -8.73 5.76 17.75
CA PRO A 142 -9.12 4.47 18.31
C PRO A 142 -10.30 4.59 19.29
N THR A 143 -10.65 5.81 19.73
CA THR A 143 -11.77 6.09 20.62
C THR A 143 -13.12 6.15 19.89
N VAL A 144 -13.14 6.26 18.55
CA VAL A 144 -14.38 6.35 17.74
C VAL A 144 -14.89 4.96 17.29
N ALA A 145 -14.10 3.89 17.50
CA ALA A 145 -14.48 2.52 17.15
C ALA A 145 -15.44 1.83 18.15
N HIS A 146 -16.14 2.61 18.99
CA HIS A 146 -17.19 2.11 19.87
C HIS A 146 -18.52 2.78 19.58
N VAL A 147 -19.35 2.15 18.72
CA VAL A 147 -20.81 2.05 18.88
C VAL A 147 -21.29 0.74 18.26
#